data_AF-A0A2N1XHG9-F1
#
_entry.id   AF-A0A2N1XHG9-F1
#
_cell.length_a   1.000
_cell.length_b   1.000
_cell.length_c   1.000
_cell.angle_alpha   90.00
_cell.angle_beta   90.00
_cell.angle_gamma   90.00
#
_symmetry.space_group_name_H-M   'P 1'
#
loop_
_entity.id
_entity.type
_entity.pdbx_description
1 polymer ?
#
loop_
_entity_poly.entity_id
_entity_poly.type
_entity_poly.pdbx_seq_one_letter_code
_entity_poly.pdbx_strand_id
1 'polypeptide(L)'
;MDKRLLDILCCPLTRQPLLPLPAEARDRINQAIAAGTVKRADGSTQQEPLHAALRTRDGKLVYRIEDGIPVLLTDESINSAQVTDLSA
;
A
#
# COMPACT_ATOMS: atom_id res chain seq x y z
N MET A 1 -14.01 -17.46 -13.42
CA MET A 1 -13.06 -16.84 -12.48
C MET A 1 -13.68 -16.87 -11.09
N ASP A 2 -13.13 -17.68 -10.19
CA ASP A 2 -13.73 -18.03 -8.90
C ASP A 2 -13.64 -16.91 -7.85
N LYS A 3 -14.80 -16.44 -7.38
CA LYS A 3 -14.93 -15.47 -6.27
C LYS A 3 -14.24 -15.90 -4.97
N ARG A 4 -13.97 -17.19 -4.78
CA ARG A 4 -13.34 -17.76 -3.58
C ARG A 4 -11.83 -17.51 -3.50
N LEU A 5 -11.15 -17.18 -4.60
CA LEU A 5 -9.70 -16.91 -4.57
C LEU A 5 -9.38 -15.49 -4.11
N LEU A 6 -10.29 -14.54 -4.35
CA LEU A 6 -10.17 -13.16 -3.87
C LEU A 6 -10.43 -13.02 -2.36
N ASP A 7 -11.07 -14.01 -1.72
CA ASP A 7 -11.27 -14.09 -0.26
C ASP A 7 -9.99 -14.54 0.50
N ILE A 8 -8.95 -15.00 -0.19
CA ILE A 8 -7.72 -15.54 0.43
C ILE A 8 -6.68 -14.43 0.68
N LEU A 9 -6.77 -13.30 -0.04
CA LEU A 9 -5.82 -12.20 0.04
C LEU A 9 -6.24 -11.19 1.13
N CYS A 10 -5.67 -11.37 2.32
CA CYS A 10 -5.84 -10.48 3.46
C CYS A 10 -4.52 -9.83 3.88
N CYS A 11 -4.63 -8.72 4.59
CA CYS A 11 -3.50 -8.06 5.21
C CYS A 11 -2.78 -9.03 6.18
N PRO A 12 -1.46 -9.23 6.07
CA PRO A 12 -0.71 -10.16 6.92
C PRO A 12 -0.72 -9.74 8.40
N LEU A 13 -0.93 -8.45 8.69
CA LEU A 13 -0.96 -7.90 10.05
C LEU A 13 -2.35 -8.00 10.70
N THR A 14 -3.38 -7.54 9.99
CA THR A 14 -4.71 -7.32 10.59
C THR A 14 -5.76 -8.33 10.12
N ARG A 15 -5.42 -9.17 9.14
CA ARG A 15 -6.34 -10.08 8.42
C ARG A 15 -7.52 -9.37 7.76
N GLN A 16 -7.45 -8.05 7.60
CA GLN A 16 -8.46 -7.29 6.89
C GLN A 16 -8.37 -7.54 5.37
N PRO A 17 -9.47 -7.40 4.63
CA PRO A 17 -9.45 -7.42 3.17
C PRO A 17 -8.52 -6.33 2.61
N LEU A 18 -7.85 -6.65 1.51
CA LEU A 18 -7.07 -5.71 0.72
C LEU A 18 -7.89 -5.23 -0.48
N LEU A 19 -7.80 -3.93 -0.76
CA LEU A 19 -8.47 -3.27 -1.87
C LEU A 19 -7.44 -2.58 -2.76
N PRO A 20 -7.65 -2.49 -4.08
CA PRO A 20 -6.80 -1.66 -4.94
C PRO A 20 -6.71 -0.22 -4.41
N LEU A 21 -5.50 0.35 -4.44
CA LEU A 21 -5.28 1.75 -4.11
C LEU A 21 -5.76 2.63 -5.28
N PRO A 22 -6.64 3.63 -5.04
CA PRO A 22 -7.05 4.57 -6.08
C PRO A 22 -5.86 5.36 -6.66
N ALA A 23 -5.93 5.72 -7.94
CA ALA A 23 -4.85 6.43 -8.63
C ALA A 23 -4.48 7.76 -7.93
N GLU A 24 -5.47 8.55 -7.53
CA GLU A 24 -5.26 9.82 -6.81
C GLU A 24 -4.46 9.63 -5.51
N ALA A 25 -4.83 8.62 -4.72
CA ALA A 25 -4.12 8.27 -3.49
C ALA A 25 -2.69 7.79 -3.77
N ARG A 26 -2.50 6.96 -4.80
CA ARG A 26 -1.17 6.51 -5.25
C ARG A 26 -0.29 7.69 -5.67
N ASP A 27 -0.84 8.63 -6.41
CA ASP A 27 -0.09 9.77 -6.92
C ASP A 27 0.34 10.70 -5.77
N ARG A 28 -0.50 10.89 -4.73
CA ARG A 28 -0.10 11.58 -3.49
C ARG A 28 1.03 10.87 -2.75
N ILE A 29 0.97 9.54 -2.64
CA ILE A 29 2.07 8.76 -2.03
C ILE A 29 3.34 8.92 -2.85
N ASN A 30 3.26 8.90 -4.18
CA ASN A 30 4.41 9.07 -5.06
C ASN A 30 5.05 10.46 -4.93
N GLN A 31 4.25 11.51 -4.70
CA GLN A 31 4.78 12.84 -4.40
C GLN A 31 5.56 12.84 -3.08
N ALA A 32 5.06 12.17 -2.05
CA ALA A 32 5.75 12.05 -0.76
C ALA A 32 7.01 11.15 -0.85
N ILE A 33 6.98 10.10 -1.67
CA ILE A 33 8.15 9.27 -2.00
C ILE A 33 9.23 10.13 -2.68
N ALA A 34 8.85 10.94 -3.67
CA ALA A 34 9.79 11.84 -4.35
C ALA A 34 10.39 12.89 -3.41
N ALA A 35 9.65 13.32 -2.38
CA ALA A 35 10.14 14.18 -1.31
C ALA A 35 11.03 13.45 -0.28
N GLY A 36 11.15 12.12 -0.36
CA GLY A 36 11.94 11.29 0.56
C GLY A 36 11.34 11.15 1.96
N THR A 37 10.06 11.45 2.14
CA THR A 37 9.40 11.48 3.47
C THR A 37 8.68 10.18 3.82
N VAL A 38 8.46 9.30 2.84
CA VAL A 38 7.75 8.02 3.05
C VAL A 38 8.71 6.94 3.52
N LYS A 39 8.43 6.39 4.71
CA LYS A 39 9.13 5.23 5.25
C LYS A 39 8.26 3.98 5.20
N ARG A 40 8.93 2.85 5.02
CA ARG A 40 8.37 1.52 5.23
C ARG A 40 8.39 1.15 6.71
N ALA A 41 7.71 0.07 7.07
CA ALA A 41 7.59 -0.37 8.46
C ALA A 41 8.93 -0.79 9.09
N ASP A 42 9.89 -1.26 8.28
CA ASP A 42 11.28 -1.50 8.72
C ASP A 42 12.09 -0.21 9.00
N GLY A 43 11.51 0.97 8.74
CA GLY A 43 12.14 2.27 8.95
C GLY A 43 12.97 2.77 7.78
N SER A 44 13.15 1.97 6.72
CA SER A 44 13.84 2.38 5.50
C SER A 44 12.95 3.29 4.64
N THR A 45 13.58 4.17 3.86
CA THR A 45 12.86 5.09 2.97
C THR A 45 12.41 4.36 1.71
N GLN A 46 11.14 4.52 1.35
CA GLN A 46 10.63 4.09 0.04
C GLN A 46 11.18 5.06 -1.01
N GLN A 47 12.03 4.57 -1.92
CA GLN A 47 12.64 5.38 -2.98
C GLN A 47 11.91 5.24 -4.31
N GLU A 48 11.40 4.04 -4.60
CA GLU A 48 10.75 3.76 -5.87
C GLU A 48 9.28 4.18 -5.85
N PRO A 49 8.80 4.85 -6.90
CA PRO A 49 7.40 5.20 -7.02
C PRO A 49 6.54 3.94 -7.15
N LEU A 50 5.35 4.00 -6.56
CA LEU A 50 4.36 2.95 -6.66
C LEU A 50 3.72 2.99 -8.05
N HIS A 51 3.87 1.89 -8.81
CA HIS A 51 3.16 1.69 -10.07
C HIS A 51 1.73 1.23 -9.82
N ALA A 52 1.56 0.26 -8.91
CA ALA A 52 0.27 -0.17 -8.39
C ALA A 52 0.43 -0.54 -6.90
N ALA A 53 -0.67 -0.51 -6.16
CA ALA A 53 -0.65 -0.83 -4.74
C ALA A 53 -2.03 -1.33 -4.27
N LEU A 54 -2.02 -2.03 -3.14
CA LEU A 54 -3.19 -2.40 -2.37
C LEU A 54 -3.21 -1.60 -1.07
N ARG A 55 -4.40 -1.30 -0.55
CA ARG A 55 -4.61 -0.74 0.78
C ARG A 55 -5.45 -1.67 1.64
N THR A 56 -5.26 -1.60 2.95
CA THR A 56 -6.22 -2.16 3.90
C THR A 56 -7.58 -1.49 3.75
N ARG A 57 -8.66 -2.20 4.13
CA ARG A 57 -10.02 -1.66 4.10
C ARG A 57 -10.17 -0.34 4.87
N ASP A 58 -9.44 -0.18 5.98
CA ASP A 58 -9.41 1.06 6.76
C ASP A 58 -8.47 2.14 6.20
N GLY A 59 -7.77 1.84 5.09
CA GLY A 59 -6.88 2.77 4.40
C GLY A 59 -5.58 3.08 5.14
N LYS A 60 -5.27 2.42 6.26
CA LYS A 60 -4.09 2.74 7.11
C LYS A 60 -2.78 2.20 6.57
N LEU A 61 -2.81 1.04 5.92
CA LEU A 61 -1.62 0.39 5.39
C LEU A 61 -1.73 0.26 3.88
N VAL A 62 -0.60 0.48 3.21
CA VAL A 62 -0.44 0.35 1.77
C VAL A 62 0.68 -0.65 1.49
N TYR A 63 0.40 -1.57 0.56
CA TYR A 63 1.31 -2.59 0.08
C TYR A 63 1.53 -2.37 -1.42
N ARG A 64 2.78 -2.29 -1.86
CA ARG A 64 3.08 -2.11 -3.29
C ARG A 64 2.81 -3.39 -4.08
N ILE A 65 2.65 -3.23 -5.38
CA ILE A 65 2.60 -4.31 -6.36
C ILE A 65 3.79 -4.12 -7.31
N GLU A 66 4.64 -5.14 -7.39
CA GLU A 66 5.81 -5.19 -8.29
C GLU A 66 5.59 -6.31 -9.29
N ASP A 67 5.68 -6.00 -10.59
CA ASP A 67 5.45 -6.96 -11.69
C ASP A 67 4.15 -7.77 -11.56
N GLY A 68 3.11 -7.15 -11.01
CA GLY A 68 1.80 -7.77 -10.78
C GLY A 68 1.71 -8.63 -9.51
N ILE A 69 2.78 -8.70 -8.70
CA ILE A 69 2.84 -9.45 -7.45
C ILE A 69 2.74 -8.49 -6.25
N PRO A 70 1.70 -8.62 -5.40
CA PRO A 70 1.60 -7.84 -4.17
C PRO A 70 2.70 -8.24 -3.17
N VAL A 71 3.48 -7.25 -2.73
CA VAL A 71 4.50 -7.45 -1.69
C VAL A 71 3.82 -7.38 -0.32
N LEU A 72 3.36 -8.54 0.17
CA LEU A 72 2.67 -8.67 1.47
C LEU A 72 3.63 -8.99 2.60
N LEU A 73 4.77 -8.31 2.62
CA LEU A 73 5.70 -8.34 3.74
C LEU A 73 5.33 -7.21 4.69
N THR A 74 5.16 -7.54 5.97
CA THR A 74 4.84 -6.59 7.03
C THR A 74 5.83 -5.42 7.05
N ASP A 75 7.11 -5.73 6.93
CA ASP A 75 8.23 -4.80 6.96
C ASP A 75 8.23 -3.83 5.76
N GLU A 76 7.62 -4.24 4.66
CA GLU A 76 7.51 -3.46 3.43
C GLU A 76 6.26 -2.57 3.38
N SER A 77 5.39 -2.65 4.41
CA SER A 77 4.16 -1.87 4.45
C SER A 77 4.44 -0.37 4.64
N ILE A 78 3.62 0.45 4.00
CA ILE A 78 3.66 1.91 4.13
C ILE A 78 2.45 2.35 4.96
N ASN A 79 2.71 3.08 6.05
CA ASN A 79 1.64 3.71 6.81
C ASN A 79 1.14 4.96 6.09
N SER A 80 -0.13 4.98 5.73
CA SER A 80 -0.77 6.08 5.00
C SER A 80 -0.80 7.38 5.79
N ALA A 81 -0.79 7.34 7.12
CA ALA A 81 -0.77 8.53 7.96
C ALA A 81 0.48 9.43 7.75
N GLN A 82 1.52 8.91 7.10
CA GLN A 82 2.71 9.67 6.70
C GLN A 82 2.44 10.66 5.55
N VAL A 83 1.34 10.47 4.82
CA VAL A 83 0.98 11.29 3.67
C VAL A 83 -0.31 12.04 4.00
N THR A 84 -0.20 13.37 4.07
CA THR A 84 -1.34 14.25 4.33
C THR A 84 -2.36 14.16 3.18
N ASP A 85 -3.65 14.27 3.51
CA ASP A 85 -4.77 14.28 2.53
C ASP A 85 -4.91 13.03 1.65
N LEU A 86 -4.68 11.84 2.19
CA LEU A 86 -5.07 10.58 1.52
C LEU A 86 -6.59 10.34 1.47
N SER A 87 -7.38 11.25 2.05
CA SER A 87 -8.84 11.21 2.06
C SER A 87 -9.40 11.57 0.68
N ALA A 88 -9.92 10.56 -0.01
CA ALA A 88 -11.02 10.67 -0.96
C ALA A 88 -11.97 9.49 -0.72
#